data_AF-A0A1W1WRV4-F1
#
_entry.id   AF-A0A1W1WRV4-F1
#
_cell.length_a   1.000
_cell.length_b   1.000
_cell.length_c   1.000
_cell.angle_alpha   90.00
_cell.angle_beta   90.00
_cell.angle_gamma   90.00
#
_symmetry.space_group_name_H-M   'P 1'
#
loop_
_entity.id
_entity.type
_entity.pdbx_description
1 polymer ?
#
loop_
_entity_poly.entity_id
_entity_poly.type
_entity_poly.pdbx_seq_one_letter_code
_entity_poly.pdbx_strand_id
1 'polypeptide(L)'
;MEFWQHIYEHFDPVAFHIFGFPVHWYGIMYVLALLTALFFAEWLVKHDRLPFSKKELDIYFIWVEVGVILGARLGFILFYDPHTSYYLTHPWQIFNPFLNGHFVGIRGFSYHGAIIGFLLGTYFYAKKYHKNFWQLLDLAAVSVPVGYIFGRIGNFLNQELIGRATDVSWGIYVGDVLRHPSQLYEAFFEGFVLFVILFWYRKHKHFDGELIALYGFFYGLFRFLIEFFREPDMQLGFICCGWMTMGQLLCLAMMGTAIILYIYLRRRGEVTQTSF
;
A
#
# COMPACT_ATOMS: atom_id res chain seq x y z
N MET A 1 8.74 -34.42 3.66
CA MET A 1 8.71 -33.02 3.23
C MET A 1 7.40 -32.44 3.73
N GLU A 2 7.48 -31.30 4.40
CA GLU A 2 6.29 -30.61 4.89
C GLU A 2 5.56 -29.98 3.69
N PHE A 3 4.27 -30.27 3.52
CA PHE A 3 3.45 -29.81 2.37
C PHE A 3 3.56 -28.30 2.14
N TRP A 4 3.58 -27.53 3.21
CA TRP A 4 3.61 -26.06 3.14
C TRP A 4 4.94 -25.52 2.60
N GLN A 5 6.06 -26.25 2.72
CA GLN A 5 7.37 -25.84 2.14
C GLN A 5 7.32 -25.81 0.62
N HIS A 6 6.52 -26.69 0.02
CA HIS A 6 6.40 -26.89 -1.42
C HIS A 6 5.08 -26.34 -1.98
N ILE A 7 4.44 -25.40 -1.28
CA ILE A 7 3.11 -24.88 -1.64
C ILE A 7 3.06 -24.37 -3.10
N TYR A 8 4.14 -23.80 -3.62
CA TYR A 8 4.22 -23.29 -4.99
C TYR A 8 4.30 -24.37 -6.07
N GLU A 9 4.71 -25.59 -5.72
CA GLU A 9 4.66 -26.74 -6.63
C GLU A 9 3.22 -27.28 -6.76
N HIS A 10 2.32 -26.86 -5.87
CA HIS A 10 0.96 -27.40 -5.75
C HIS A 10 -0.11 -26.34 -5.94
N PHE A 11 0.28 -25.12 -6.31
CA PHE A 11 -0.60 -23.97 -6.45
C PHE A 11 -0.46 -23.34 -7.83
N ASP A 12 -1.59 -23.19 -8.54
CA ASP A 12 -1.65 -22.45 -9.80
C ASP A 12 -1.97 -20.96 -9.52
N PRO A 13 -1.12 -20.01 -9.94
CA PRO A 13 -1.40 -18.58 -9.85
C PRO A 13 -2.65 -18.15 -10.63
N VAL A 14 -3.07 -18.91 -11.65
CA VAL A 14 -4.31 -18.73 -12.38
C VAL A 14 -5.46 -19.35 -11.59
N ALA A 15 -6.41 -18.52 -11.19
CA ALA A 15 -7.59 -18.96 -10.46
C ALA A 15 -8.57 -19.70 -11.38
N PHE A 16 -8.85 -19.12 -12.54
CA PHE A 16 -9.74 -19.69 -13.57
C PHE A 16 -9.62 -18.92 -14.89
N HIS A 17 -10.23 -19.44 -15.95
CA HIS A 17 -10.32 -18.77 -17.24
C HIS A 17 -11.73 -18.24 -17.51
N ILE A 18 -11.85 -17.01 -18.02
CA ILE A 18 -13.10 -16.43 -18.51
C ILE A 18 -12.94 -16.15 -20.01
N PHE A 19 -13.75 -16.78 -20.87
CA PHE A 19 -13.67 -16.62 -22.33
C PHE A 19 -12.25 -16.79 -22.91
N GLY A 20 -11.44 -17.68 -22.33
CA GLY A 20 -10.04 -17.90 -22.72
C GLY A 20 -9.03 -16.94 -22.08
N PHE A 21 -9.46 -15.91 -21.35
CA PHE A 21 -8.59 -15.00 -20.62
C PHE A 21 -8.28 -15.54 -19.21
N PRO A 22 -7.00 -15.66 -18.81
CA PRO A 22 -6.62 -16.13 -17.47
C PRO A 22 -6.90 -15.07 -16.41
N VAL A 23 -7.68 -15.43 -15.39
CA VAL A 23 -7.92 -14.62 -14.19
C VAL A 23 -7.00 -15.11 -13.10
N HIS A 24 -6.11 -14.23 -12.63
CA HIS A 24 -5.11 -14.58 -11.62
C HIS A 24 -5.63 -14.30 -10.22
N TRP A 25 -5.23 -15.13 -9.24
CA TRP A 25 -5.49 -14.88 -7.83
C TRP A 25 -5.00 -13.50 -7.38
N TYR A 26 -3.88 -13.04 -7.95
CA TYR A 26 -3.33 -11.72 -7.70
C TYR A 26 -4.34 -10.59 -7.99
N GLY A 27 -5.01 -10.64 -9.14
CA GLY A 27 -6.04 -9.66 -9.49
C GLY A 27 -7.26 -9.73 -8.57
N ILE A 28 -7.68 -10.94 -8.19
CA ILE A 28 -8.78 -11.16 -7.24
C ILE A 28 -8.43 -10.55 -5.87
N MET A 29 -7.21 -10.78 -5.39
CA MET A 29 -6.73 -10.22 -4.12
C MET A 29 -6.69 -8.69 -4.14
N TYR A 30 -6.35 -8.05 -5.26
CA TYR A 30 -6.45 -6.60 -5.40
C TYR A 30 -7.89 -6.10 -5.30
N VAL A 31 -8.84 -6.77 -5.95
CA VAL A 31 -10.27 -6.41 -5.84
C VAL A 31 -10.73 -6.56 -4.39
N LEU A 32 -10.35 -7.65 -3.72
CA LEU A 32 -10.65 -7.85 -2.30
C LEU A 32 -10.01 -6.78 -1.42
N ALA A 33 -8.76 -6.37 -1.70
CA ALA A 33 -8.09 -5.30 -0.97
C ALA A 33 -8.90 -3.99 -1.03
N LEU A 34 -9.36 -3.61 -2.23
CA LEU A 34 -10.15 -2.39 -2.45
C LEU A 34 -11.53 -2.49 -1.77
N LEU A 35 -12.24 -3.59 -1.98
CA LEU A 35 -13.59 -3.78 -1.43
C LEU A 35 -13.57 -3.84 0.10
N THR A 36 -12.59 -4.50 0.70
CA THR A 36 -12.47 -4.60 2.16
C THR A 36 -12.08 -3.28 2.79
N ALA A 37 -11.16 -2.51 2.18
CA ALA A 37 -10.83 -1.17 2.64
C ALA A 37 -12.04 -0.23 2.57
N LEU A 38 -12.80 -0.24 1.46
CA LEU A 38 -14.02 0.57 1.32
C LEU A 38 -15.10 0.16 2.33
N PHE A 39 -15.39 -1.14 2.41
CA PHE A 39 -16.36 -1.68 3.37
C PHE A 39 -16.01 -1.27 4.81
N PHE A 40 -14.73 -1.37 5.18
CA PHE A 40 -14.29 -1.02 6.52
C PHE A 40 -14.38 0.48 6.79
N ALA A 41 -14.07 1.32 5.80
CA ALA A 41 -14.26 2.76 5.89
C ALA A 41 -15.74 3.13 6.08
N GLU A 42 -16.65 2.53 5.29
CA GLU A 42 -18.09 2.70 5.47
C GLU A 42 -18.56 2.26 6.86
N TRP A 43 -18.06 1.12 7.32
CA TRP A 43 -18.38 0.59 8.64
C TRP A 43 -17.91 1.53 9.76
N LEU A 44 -16.68 2.05 9.68
CA LEU A 44 -16.13 3.01 10.64
C LEU A 44 -16.93 4.30 10.67
N VAL A 45 -17.27 4.86 9.51
CA VAL A 45 -18.04 6.10 9.43
C VAL A 45 -19.39 5.94 10.11
N LYS A 46 -20.09 4.82 9.87
CA LYS A 46 -21.36 4.52 10.52
C LYS A 46 -21.22 4.26 12.03
N HIS A 47 -20.28 3.40 12.40
CA HIS A 47 -20.11 2.94 13.78
C HIS A 47 -19.57 4.04 14.71
N ASP A 48 -18.66 4.86 14.20
CA ASP A 48 -18.01 5.93 14.97
C ASP A 48 -18.68 7.29 14.75
N ARG A 49 -19.78 7.33 13.98
CA ARG A 49 -20.58 8.54 13.68
C ARG A 49 -19.72 9.70 13.14
N LEU A 50 -18.82 9.37 12.23
CA LEU A 50 -17.95 10.35 11.58
C LEU A 50 -18.78 11.27 10.67
N PRO A 51 -18.31 12.52 10.39
CA PRO A 51 -19.07 13.53 9.64
C PRO A 51 -19.05 13.29 8.11
N PHE A 52 -19.23 12.04 7.70
CA PHE A 52 -19.27 11.60 6.31
C PHE A 52 -20.54 10.75 6.09
N SER A 53 -21.20 10.93 4.96
CA SER A 53 -22.23 10.02 4.49
C SER A 53 -21.61 8.91 3.64
N LYS A 54 -22.34 7.79 3.50
CA LYS A 54 -21.92 6.71 2.59
C LYS A 54 -21.67 7.22 1.16
N LYS A 55 -22.60 8.01 0.63
CA LYS A 55 -22.50 8.59 -0.71
C LYS A 55 -21.25 9.45 -0.87
N GLU A 56 -20.86 10.18 0.17
CA GLU A 56 -19.63 10.96 0.16
C GLU A 56 -18.39 10.06 0.11
N LEU A 57 -18.39 8.91 0.82
CA LEU A 57 -17.32 7.93 0.74
C LEU A 57 -17.24 7.25 -0.63
N ASP A 58 -18.37 6.89 -1.25
CA ASP A 58 -18.38 6.29 -2.58
C ASP A 58 -17.74 7.24 -3.61
N ILE A 59 -18.05 8.54 -3.52
CA ILE A 59 -17.42 9.56 -4.37
C ILE A 59 -15.95 9.71 -4.00
N TYR A 60 -15.61 9.79 -2.71
CA TYR A 60 -14.22 9.91 -2.25
C TYR A 60 -13.36 8.76 -2.75
N PHE A 61 -13.86 7.53 -2.68
CA PHE A 61 -13.21 6.33 -3.18
C PHE A 61 -12.84 6.48 -4.66
N ILE A 62 -13.77 6.92 -5.50
CA ILE A 62 -13.50 7.18 -6.93
C ILE A 62 -12.39 8.23 -7.11
N TRP A 63 -12.43 9.33 -6.36
CA TRP A 63 -11.40 10.38 -6.42
C TRP A 63 -10.01 9.84 -6.06
N VAL A 64 -9.94 9.01 -5.03
CA VAL A 64 -8.70 8.39 -4.57
C VAL A 64 -8.20 7.38 -5.59
N GLU A 65 -9.03 6.46 -6.07
CA GLU A 65 -8.63 5.44 -7.03
C GLU A 65 -8.14 6.04 -8.35
N VAL A 66 -8.84 7.06 -8.86
CA VAL A 66 -8.38 7.81 -10.04
C VAL A 66 -7.03 8.48 -9.75
N GLY A 67 -6.90 9.11 -8.58
CA GLY A 67 -5.64 9.71 -8.14
C GLY A 67 -4.49 8.71 -8.09
N VAL A 68 -4.70 7.55 -7.46
CA VAL A 68 -3.74 6.45 -7.32
C VAL A 68 -3.32 5.92 -8.68
N ILE A 69 -4.26 5.58 -9.57
CA ILE A 69 -3.97 5.01 -10.89
C ILE A 69 -3.20 6.01 -11.76
N LEU A 70 -3.67 7.27 -11.82
CA LEU A 70 -3.00 8.32 -12.59
C LEU A 70 -1.62 8.63 -12.02
N GLY A 71 -1.54 8.82 -10.71
CA GLY A 71 -0.29 9.13 -10.02
C GLY A 71 0.73 8.00 -10.18
N ALA A 72 0.32 6.75 -10.01
CA ALA A 72 1.18 5.60 -10.18
C ALA A 72 1.71 5.50 -11.62
N ARG A 73 0.86 5.74 -12.61
CA ARG A 73 1.26 5.65 -14.02
C ARG A 73 2.18 6.80 -14.43
N LEU A 74 1.81 8.02 -14.10
CA LEU A 74 2.63 9.21 -14.41
C LEU A 74 3.95 9.19 -13.63
N GLY A 75 3.92 8.78 -12.37
CA GLY A 75 5.13 8.62 -11.57
C GLY A 75 6.09 7.59 -12.15
N PHE A 76 5.59 6.50 -12.73
CA PHE A 76 6.44 5.54 -13.44
C PHE A 76 7.14 6.20 -14.63
N ILE A 77 6.36 6.88 -15.48
CA ILE A 77 6.86 7.51 -16.72
C ILE A 77 7.88 8.61 -16.43
N LEU A 78 7.66 9.39 -15.36
CA LEU A 78 8.52 10.52 -15.02
C LEU A 78 9.82 10.12 -14.32
N PHE A 79 9.79 9.08 -13.48
CA PHE A 79 10.93 8.75 -12.61
C PHE A 79 11.67 7.47 -13.01
N TYR A 80 11.04 6.57 -13.77
CA TYR A 80 11.59 5.23 -14.03
C TYR A 80 11.67 4.89 -15.51
N ASP A 81 10.80 5.44 -16.36
CA ASP A 81 10.86 5.17 -17.80
C ASP A 81 11.96 6.02 -18.47
N PRO A 82 12.97 5.41 -19.10
CA PRO A 82 14.03 6.16 -19.77
C PRO A 82 13.56 6.92 -21.03
N HIS A 83 12.36 6.63 -21.53
CA HIS A 83 11.80 7.25 -22.73
C HIS A 83 10.70 8.27 -22.39
N THR A 84 10.80 9.00 -21.27
CA THR A 84 9.79 10.00 -20.86
C THR A 84 9.43 10.99 -21.98
N SER A 85 10.41 11.43 -22.78
CA SER A 85 10.21 12.39 -23.88
C SER A 85 9.33 11.85 -25.02
N TYR A 86 9.27 10.54 -25.21
CA TYR A 86 8.42 9.89 -26.21
C TYR A 86 6.93 10.18 -25.96
N TYR A 87 6.52 10.23 -24.69
CA TYR A 87 5.13 10.46 -24.30
C TYR A 87 4.65 11.89 -24.58
N LEU A 88 5.56 12.85 -24.75
CA LEU A 88 5.19 14.22 -25.14
C LEU A 88 4.66 14.29 -26.57
N THR A 89 5.19 13.45 -27.47
CA THR A 89 4.73 13.37 -28.86
C THR A 89 3.63 12.32 -29.05
N HIS A 90 3.50 11.38 -28.12
CA HIS A 90 2.51 10.28 -28.17
C HIS A 90 1.76 10.11 -26.83
N PRO A 91 0.96 11.10 -26.39
CA PRO A 91 0.34 11.09 -25.06
C PRO A 91 -0.58 9.88 -24.82
N TRP A 92 -1.22 9.35 -25.87
CA TRP A 92 -2.07 8.16 -25.79
C TRP A 92 -1.30 6.90 -25.35
N GLN A 93 0.03 6.87 -25.53
CA GLN A 93 0.87 5.76 -25.11
C GLN A 93 1.01 5.65 -23.58
N ILE A 94 0.68 6.72 -22.84
CA ILE A 94 0.68 6.70 -21.38
C ILE A 94 -0.25 5.58 -20.88
N PHE A 95 -1.43 5.40 -21.48
CA PHE A 95 -2.40 4.39 -21.05
C PHE A 95 -2.62 3.28 -22.08
N ASN A 96 -1.68 3.08 -23.01
CA ASN A 96 -1.80 2.02 -24.02
C ASN A 96 -1.64 0.64 -23.37
N PRO A 97 -2.66 -0.25 -23.44
CA PRO A 97 -2.58 -1.60 -22.88
C PRO A 97 -2.02 -2.64 -23.86
N PHE A 98 -1.59 -2.21 -25.05
CA PHE A 98 -1.09 -3.10 -26.09
C PHE A 98 0.43 -2.99 -26.24
N LEU A 99 1.08 -4.14 -26.35
CA LEU A 99 2.48 -4.26 -26.73
C LEU A 99 2.58 -5.16 -27.96
N ASN A 100 3.17 -4.65 -29.05
CA ASN A 100 3.29 -5.36 -30.33
C ASN A 100 1.95 -5.93 -30.86
N GLY A 101 0.84 -5.22 -30.65
CA GLY A 101 -0.49 -5.64 -31.07
C GLY A 101 -1.20 -6.62 -30.13
N HIS A 102 -0.54 -7.09 -29.07
CA HIS A 102 -1.13 -7.97 -28.06
C HIS A 102 -1.58 -7.19 -26.83
N PHE A 103 -2.79 -7.50 -26.34
CA PHE A 103 -3.28 -6.93 -25.09
C PHE A 103 -2.50 -7.53 -23.91
N VAL A 104 -1.74 -6.70 -23.21
CA VAL A 104 -0.93 -7.08 -22.05
C VAL A 104 -1.32 -6.29 -20.79
N GLY A 105 -2.34 -5.44 -20.91
CA GLY A 105 -2.75 -4.50 -19.87
C GLY A 105 -1.81 -3.30 -19.75
N ILE A 106 -2.18 -2.36 -18.87
CA ILE A 106 -1.32 -1.21 -18.56
C ILE A 106 -0.22 -1.70 -17.62
N ARG A 107 1.05 -1.52 -18.02
CA ARG A 107 2.23 -1.92 -17.26
C ARG A 107 2.98 -0.70 -16.75
N GLY A 108 3.86 -0.88 -15.77
CA GLY A 108 4.71 0.19 -15.26
C GLY A 108 3.95 1.16 -14.37
N PHE A 109 3.93 0.84 -13.08
CA PHE A 109 3.32 1.66 -12.03
C PHE A 109 4.35 1.98 -10.94
N SER A 110 4.34 3.23 -10.47
CA SER A 110 5.21 3.72 -9.41
C SER A 110 4.45 3.77 -8.09
N TYR A 111 5.00 3.14 -7.04
CA TYR A 111 4.47 3.23 -5.70
C TYR A 111 4.50 4.68 -5.15
N HIS A 112 5.60 5.40 -5.34
CA HIS A 112 5.70 6.81 -4.95
C HIS A 112 4.68 7.67 -5.69
N GLY A 113 4.48 7.40 -6.99
CA GLY A 113 3.45 8.02 -7.79
C GLY A 113 2.05 7.75 -7.25
N ALA A 114 1.76 6.51 -6.82
CA ALA A 114 0.49 6.12 -6.22
C ALA A 114 0.21 6.93 -4.93
N ILE A 115 1.21 7.08 -4.06
CA ILE A 115 1.08 7.87 -2.81
C ILE A 115 0.79 9.34 -3.12
N ILE A 116 1.53 9.95 -4.05
CA ILE A 116 1.30 11.34 -4.46
C ILE A 116 -0.11 11.47 -5.05
N GLY A 117 -0.51 10.53 -5.89
CA GLY A 117 -1.85 10.43 -6.46
C GLY A 117 -2.95 10.35 -5.42
N PHE A 118 -2.80 9.49 -4.41
CA PHE A 118 -3.69 9.34 -3.26
C PHE A 118 -3.83 10.66 -2.48
N LEU A 119 -2.71 11.31 -2.15
CA LEU A 119 -2.69 12.57 -1.40
C LEU A 119 -3.35 13.70 -2.19
N LEU A 120 -3.07 13.81 -3.49
CA LEU A 120 -3.69 14.80 -4.37
C LEU A 120 -5.18 14.54 -4.56
N GLY A 121 -5.58 13.28 -4.79
CA GLY A 121 -6.99 12.88 -4.89
C GLY A 121 -7.75 13.23 -3.62
N THR A 122 -7.17 12.94 -2.46
CA THR A 122 -7.74 13.30 -1.16
C THR A 122 -7.81 14.81 -0.95
N TYR A 123 -6.76 15.55 -1.31
CA TYR A 123 -6.71 17.00 -1.20
C TYR A 123 -7.75 17.69 -2.08
N PHE A 124 -7.85 17.30 -3.36
CA PHE A 124 -8.81 17.91 -4.27
C PHE A 124 -10.26 17.56 -3.90
N TYR A 125 -10.52 16.33 -3.46
CA TYR A 125 -11.82 15.96 -2.91
C TYR A 125 -12.16 16.81 -1.68
N ALA A 126 -11.25 16.88 -0.70
CA ALA A 126 -11.44 17.65 0.53
C ALA A 126 -11.74 19.14 0.22
N LYS A 127 -11.00 19.72 -0.72
CA LYS A 127 -11.20 21.10 -1.16
C LYS A 127 -12.53 21.30 -1.87
N LYS A 128 -12.90 20.41 -2.80
CA LYS A 128 -14.12 20.53 -3.62
C LYS A 128 -15.39 20.35 -2.79
N TYR A 129 -15.38 19.43 -1.82
CA TYR A 129 -16.53 19.07 -1.01
C TYR A 129 -16.48 19.65 0.42
N HIS A 130 -15.55 20.58 0.68
CA HIS A 130 -15.36 21.24 1.98
C HIS A 130 -15.24 20.25 3.15
N LYS A 131 -14.52 19.15 2.93
CA LYS A 131 -14.26 18.13 3.96
C LYS A 131 -12.91 18.34 4.61
N ASN A 132 -12.78 17.84 5.84
CA ASN A 132 -11.51 17.88 6.55
C ASN A 132 -10.56 16.83 5.97
N PHE A 133 -9.48 17.30 5.34
CA PHE A 133 -8.43 16.48 4.75
C PHE A 133 -7.84 15.47 5.73
N TRP A 134 -7.56 15.91 6.97
CA TRP A 134 -6.93 15.07 7.98
C TRP A 134 -7.85 13.97 8.50
N GLN A 135 -9.15 14.23 8.57
CA GLN A 135 -10.14 13.20 8.91
C GLN A 135 -10.25 12.10 7.85
N LEU A 136 -10.13 12.47 6.56
CA LEU A 136 -10.10 11.50 5.47
C LEU A 136 -8.82 10.64 5.53
N LEU A 137 -7.67 11.28 5.82
CA LEU A 137 -6.42 10.55 6.01
C LEU A 137 -6.46 9.62 7.23
N ASP A 138 -7.04 10.06 8.35
CA ASP A 138 -7.26 9.22 9.54
C ASP A 138 -8.15 8.02 9.23
N LEU A 139 -9.21 8.21 8.45
CA LEU A 139 -10.10 7.13 8.02
C LEU A 139 -9.35 6.12 7.14
N ALA A 140 -8.54 6.61 6.20
CA ALA A 140 -7.69 5.77 5.36
C ALA A 140 -6.65 5.00 6.19
N ALA A 141 -6.01 5.66 7.16
CA ALA A 141 -4.99 5.06 8.04
C ALA A 141 -5.48 3.81 8.77
N VAL A 142 -6.76 3.77 9.18
CA VAL A 142 -7.35 2.59 9.83
C VAL A 142 -7.85 1.56 8.81
N SER A 143 -8.37 1.99 7.66
CA SER A 143 -9.05 1.11 6.71
C SER A 143 -8.10 0.42 5.73
N VAL A 144 -7.05 1.11 5.27
CA VAL A 144 -6.07 0.60 4.30
C VAL A 144 -5.29 -0.62 4.79
N PRO A 145 -4.84 -0.72 6.06
CA PRO A 145 -4.19 -1.92 6.58
C PRO A 145 -4.97 -3.22 6.32
N VAL A 146 -6.31 -3.18 6.36
CA VAL A 146 -7.16 -4.36 6.07
C VAL A 146 -6.98 -4.80 4.62
N GLY A 147 -7.00 -3.85 3.69
CA GLY A 147 -6.74 -4.13 2.27
C GLY A 147 -5.30 -4.58 2.01
N TYR A 148 -4.33 -4.02 2.77
CA TYR A 148 -2.92 -4.36 2.65
C TYR A 148 -2.64 -5.86 2.84
N ILE A 149 -3.38 -6.51 3.75
CA ILE A 149 -3.31 -7.96 3.98
C ILE A 149 -3.53 -8.71 2.67
N PHE A 150 -4.62 -8.40 1.94
CA PHE A 150 -4.93 -9.06 0.68
C PHE A 150 -3.90 -8.74 -0.40
N GLY A 151 -3.39 -7.52 -0.45
CA GLY A 151 -2.30 -7.17 -1.37
C GLY A 151 -1.07 -8.06 -1.18
N ARG A 152 -0.63 -8.23 0.08
CA ARG A 152 0.52 -9.09 0.42
C ARG A 152 0.26 -10.57 0.21
N ILE A 153 -0.96 -11.06 0.52
CA ILE A 153 -1.38 -12.42 0.15
C ILE A 153 -1.35 -12.58 -1.38
N GLY A 154 -1.78 -11.57 -2.13
CA GLY A 154 -1.66 -11.55 -3.58
C GLY A 154 -0.22 -11.74 -4.03
N ASN A 155 0.73 -10.98 -3.47
CA ASN A 155 2.15 -11.13 -3.82
C ASN A 155 2.69 -12.53 -3.47
N PHE A 156 2.26 -13.11 -2.35
CA PHE A 156 2.58 -14.49 -1.99
C PHE A 156 2.06 -15.48 -3.04
N LEU A 157 0.79 -15.40 -3.42
CA LEU A 157 0.19 -16.28 -4.44
C LEU A 157 0.81 -16.07 -5.83
N ASN A 158 1.29 -14.86 -6.11
CA ASN A 158 1.97 -14.51 -7.36
C ASN A 158 3.49 -14.81 -7.33
N GLN A 159 4.01 -15.36 -6.22
CA GLN A 159 5.41 -15.75 -6.04
C GLN A 159 6.42 -14.60 -6.22
N GLU A 160 6.05 -13.38 -5.82
CA GLU A 160 6.91 -12.18 -5.95
C GLU A 160 7.26 -11.56 -4.59
N LEU A 161 8.33 -10.75 -4.55
CA LEU A 161 8.83 -10.11 -3.31
C LEU A 161 9.23 -11.10 -2.21
N ILE A 162 9.94 -12.16 -2.63
CA ILE A 162 10.37 -13.27 -1.77
C ILE A 162 11.39 -12.83 -0.71
N GLY A 163 11.47 -13.59 0.37
CA GLY A 163 12.42 -13.35 1.44
C GLY A 163 13.82 -13.90 1.15
N ARG A 164 14.74 -13.61 2.07
CA ARG A 164 16.10 -14.15 2.06
C ARG A 164 16.07 -15.66 2.24
N ALA A 165 17.14 -16.31 1.77
CA ALA A 165 17.42 -17.71 2.07
C ALA A 165 17.42 -17.94 3.59
N THR A 166 16.87 -19.07 4.02
CA THR A 166 16.67 -19.38 5.44
C THR A 166 16.73 -20.89 5.68
N ASP A 167 16.89 -21.27 6.94
CA ASP A 167 16.87 -22.64 7.44
C ASP A 167 15.68 -22.91 8.40
N VAL A 168 14.81 -21.90 8.62
CA VAL A 168 13.68 -22.04 9.55
C VAL A 168 12.64 -23.03 9.05
N SER A 169 11.99 -23.73 9.99
CA SER A 169 10.98 -24.76 9.72
C SER A 169 9.63 -24.21 9.24
N TRP A 170 9.52 -22.95 8.83
CA TRP A 170 8.35 -22.38 8.15
C TRP A 170 8.73 -21.63 6.85
N GLY A 171 9.96 -21.83 6.35
CA GLY A 171 10.42 -21.27 5.07
C GLY A 171 9.88 -22.01 3.84
N ILE A 172 9.59 -21.31 2.75
CA ILE A 172 8.98 -21.89 1.54
C ILE A 172 10.02 -21.95 0.42
N TYR A 173 10.04 -23.07 -0.32
CA TYR A 173 10.92 -23.24 -1.47
C TYR A 173 10.49 -22.35 -2.63
N VAL A 174 11.45 -21.60 -3.16
CA VAL A 174 11.34 -20.86 -4.42
C VAL A 174 12.46 -21.34 -5.32
N GLY A 175 12.11 -22.19 -6.29
CA GLY A 175 13.08 -23.07 -6.92
C GLY A 175 13.72 -23.99 -5.87
N ASP A 176 15.04 -24.15 -5.91
CA ASP A 176 15.76 -25.05 -4.99
C ASP A 176 16.16 -24.41 -3.65
N VAL A 177 15.74 -23.16 -3.39
CA VAL A 177 16.17 -22.40 -2.20
C VAL A 177 15.01 -22.19 -1.23
N LEU A 178 15.21 -22.60 0.02
CA LEU A 178 14.29 -22.35 1.12
C LEU A 178 14.37 -20.87 1.53
N ARG A 179 13.25 -20.15 1.52
CA ARG A 179 13.21 -18.70 1.76
C ARG A 179 12.15 -18.32 2.77
N HIS A 180 12.37 -17.20 3.46
CA HIS A 180 11.31 -16.62 4.30
C HIS A 180 10.11 -16.20 3.44
N PRO A 181 8.87 -16.55 3.82
CA PRO A 181 7.68 -15.99 3.18
C PRO A 181 7.42 -14.57 3.71
N SER A 182 8.32 -13.63 3.41
CA SER A 182 8.29 -12.25 3.92
C SER A 182 6.97 -11.55 3.62
N GLN A 183 6.30 -11.87 2.51
CA GLN A 183 4.99 -11.35 2.17
C GLN A 183 3.95 -11.65 3.26
N LEU A 184 3.98 -12.84 3.86
CA LEU A 184 3.07 -13.20 4.96
C LEU A 184 3.44 -12.47 6.26
N TYR A 185 4.72 -12.16 6.48
CA TYR A 185 5.14 -11.32 7.60
C TYR A 185 4.64 -9.90 7.42
N GLU A 186 4.75 -9.34 6.21
CA GLU A 186 4.20 -8.02 5.85
C GLU A 186 2.68 -8.00 6.02
N ALA A 187 1.97 -9.01 5.52
CA ALA A 187 0.52 -9.14 5.70
C ALA A 187 0.13 -9.13 7.19
N PHE A 188 0.91 -9.82 8.02
CA PHE A 188 0.66 -9.89 9.44
C PHE A 188 0.99 -8.58 10.18
N PHE A 189 2.21 -8.05 10.07
CA PHE A 189 2.61 -6.88 10.85
C PHE A 189 2.14 -5.55 10.25
N GLU A 190 2.39 -5.32 8.97
CA GLU A 190 2.02 -4.07 8.28
C GLU A 190 0.53 -4.02 7.94
N GLY A 191 -0.14 -5.18 7.85
CA GLY A 191 -1.58 -5.30 7.69
C GLY A 191 -2.32 -5.50 9.03
N PHE A 192 -2.33 -6.73 9.54
CA PHE A 192 -3.17 -7.12 10.68
C PHE A 192 -2.80 -6.46 12.01
N VAL A 193 -1.54 -6.49 12.43
CA VAL A 193 -1.09 -5.89 13.70
C VAL A 193 -1.27 -4.38 13.67
N LEU A 194 -0.84 -3.73 12.58
CA LEU A 194 -1.04 -2.30 12.38
C LEU A 194 -2.52 -1.91 12.43
N PHE A 195 -3.37 -2.69 11.75
CA PHE A 195 -4.81 -2.53 11.81
C PHE A 195 -5.31 -2.59 13.26
N VAL A 196 -4.96 -3.63 14.03
CA VAL A 196 -5.43 -3.79 15.42
C VAL A 196 -4.99 -2.61 16.30
N ILE A 197 -3.73 -2.16 16.18
CA ILE A 197 -3.20 -1.02 16.92
C ILE A 197 -4.02 0.24 16.63
N LEU A 198 -4.18 0.59 15.35
CA LEU A 198 -4.88 1.81 14.95
C LEU A 198 -6.39 1.71 15.21
N PHE A 199 -6.96 0.53 15.01
CA PHE A 199 -8.36 0.27 15.29
C PHE A 199 -8.65 0.51 16.76
N TRP A 200 -7.90 -0.04 17.70
CA TRP A 200 -8.13 0.23 19.12
C TRP A 200 -7.82 1.68 19.50
N TYR A 201 -6.73 2.23 18.98
CA TYR A 201 -6.33 3.61 19.29
C TYR A 201 -7.28 4.67 18.73
N ARG A 202 -8.05 4.39 17.66
CA ARG A 202 -8.92 5.40 17.01
C ARG A 202 -9.91 6.08 17.95
N LYS A 203 -10.31 5.41 19.04
CA LYS A 203 -11.22 5.96 20.05
C LYS A 203 -10.54 6.91 21.04
N HIS A 204 -9.22 6.87 21.09
CA HIS A 204 -8.36 7.72 21.92
C HIS A 204 -7.71 8.84 21.12
N LYS A 205 -8.08 9.06 19.85
CA LYS A 205 -7.54 10.16 19.06
C LYS A 205 -7.95 11.51 19.66
N HIS A 206 -7.02 12.45 19.68
CA HIS A 206 -7.17 13.79 20.27
C HIS A 206 -7.35 14.87 19.22
N PHE A 207 -6.75 14.70 18.04
CA PHE A 207 -6.81 15.67 16.94
C PHE A 207 -6.91 14.97 15.58
N ASP A 208 -7.39 15.70 14.57
CA ASP A 208 -7.47 15.16 13.21
C ASP A 208 -6.08 15.07 12.58
N GLY A 209 -5.77 13.90 12.01
CA GLY A 209 -4.47 13.57 11.43
C GLY A 209 -3.55 12.81 12.37
N GLU A 210 -3.99 12.51 13.60
CA GLU A 210 -3.22 11.71 14.55
C GLU A 210 -3.02 10.27 14.05
N LEU A 211 -4.08 9.66 13.50
CA LEU A 211 -4.05 8.25 13.09
C LEU A 211 -3.18 8.04 11.86
N ILE A 212 -3.18 8.96 10.90
CA ILE A 212 -2.27 8.86 9.74
C ILE A 212 -0.80 9.04 10.13
N ALA A 213 -0.50 9.88 11.12
CA ALA A 213 0.85 10.02 11.63
C ALA A 213 1.30 8.73 12.36
N LEU A 214 0.43 8.14 13.19
CA LEU A 214 0.71 6.85 13.83
C LEU A 214 0.86 5.72 12.81
N TYR A 215 0.01 5.68 11.77
CA TYR A 215 0.16 4.74 10.66
C TYR A 215 1.54 4.86 10.02
N GLY A 216 1.98 6.07 9.66
CA GLY A 216 3.29 6.29 9.04
C GLY A 216 4.45 5.82 9.91
N PHE A 217 4.37 6.07 11.23
CA PHE A 217 5.38 5.61 12.17
C PHE A 217 5.41 4.08 12.31
N PHE A 218 4.27 3.45 12.61
CA PHE A 218 4.22 2.00 12.86
C PHE A 218 4.43 1.19 11.60
N TYR A 219 3.91 1.62 10.45
CA TYR A 219 4.22 1.00 9.16
C TYR A 219 5.72 1.04 8.89
N GLY A 220 6.38 2.18 9.15
CA GLY A 220 7.83 2.31 8.99
C GLY A 220 8.62 1.42 9.93
N LEU A 221 8.18 1.32 11.18
CA LEU A 221 8.79 0.43 12.16
C LEU A 221 8.68 -1.04 11.73
N PHE A 222 7.48 -1.51 11.38
CA PHE A 222 7.29 -2.89 10.95
C PHE A 222 8.04 -3.19 9.67
N ARG A 223 8.01 -2.27 8.70
CA ARG A 223 8.75 -2.41 7.46
C ARG A 223 10.25 -2.50 7.68
N PHE A 224 10.80 -1.66 8.54
CA PHE A 224 12.21 -1.70 8.91
C PHE A 224 12.62 -3.07 9.50
N LEU A 225 11.77 -3.64 10.35
CA LEU A 225 12.00 -4.94 10.98
C LEU A 225 11.86 -6.10 9.97
N ILE A 226 10.87 -6.06 9.07
CA ILE A 226 10.65 -7.12 8.09
C ILE A 226 11.74 -7.13 7.01
N GLU A 227 12.31 -5.97 6.69
CA GLU A 227 13.37 -5.85 5.68
C GLU A 227 14.64 -6.66 6.01
N PHE A 228 14.85 -7.06 7.27
CA PHE A 228 15.90 -8.03 7.65
C PHE A 228 15.65 -9.44 7.10
N PHE A 229 14.37 -9.81 6.88
CA PHE A 229 13.96 -11.10 6.32
C PHE A 229 13.71 -11.05 4.83
N ARG A 230 13.61 -9.85 4.25
CA ARG A 230 13.33 -9.63 2.82
C ARG A 230 14.59 -9.63 1.98
N GLU A 231 14.56 -10.26 0.82
CA GLU A 231 15.70 -10.22 -0.10
C GLU A 231 15.87 -8.78 -0.64
N PRO A 232 17.06 -8.17 -0.51
CA PRO A 232 17.28 -6.82 -1.01
C PRO A 232 17.15 -6.78 -2.53
N ASP A 233 16.59 -5.70 -3.07
CA ASP A 233 16.43 -5.54 -4.51
C ASP A 233 17.80 -5.64 -5.21
N MET A 234 17.91 -6.54 -6.21
CA MET A 234 19.17 -6.88 -6.89
C MET A 234 19.92 -5.66 -7.45
N GLN A 235 19.22 -4.58 -7.76
CA GLN A 235 19.79 -3.35 -8.35
C GLN A 235 20.47 -2.43 -7.33
N LEU A 236 20.11 -2.49 -6.04
CA LEU A 236 20.57 -1.53 -5.03
C LEU A 236 21.49 -2.15 -3.96
N GLY A 237 21.34 -3.45 -3.68
CA GLY A 237 22.15 -4.14 -2.67
C GLY A 237 22.10 -3.47 -1.28
N PHE A 238 23.18 -3.59 -0.52
CA PHE A 238 23.33 -2.90 0.78
C PHE A 238 24.00 -1.54 0.59
N ILE A 239 23.37 -0.49 1.13
CA ILE A 239 23.83 0.90 0.96
C ILE A 239 24.90 1.26 1.99
N CYS A 240 24.81 0.73 3.20
CA CYS A 240 25.71 1.09 4.28
C CYS A 240 26.00 -0.09 5.21
N CYS A 241 27.26 -0.15 5.69
CA CYS A 241 27.74 -1.07 6.73
C CYS A 241 27.51 -2.58 6.47
N GLY A 242 27.20 -2.98 5.24
CA GLY A 242 26.95 -4.37 4.87
C GLY A 242 25.65 -4.97 5.39
N TRP A 243 24.77 -4.17 6.01
CA TRP A 243 23.48 -4.65 6.55
C TRP A 243 22.29 -3.74 6.23
N MET A 244 22.51 -2.45 5.93
CA MET A 244 21.42 -1.49 5.72
C MET A 244 20.96 -1.44 4.26
N THR A 245 19.66 -1.69 4.01
CA THR A 245 19.06 -1.58 2.66
C THR A 245 18.49 -0.17 2.41
N MET A 246 18.20 0.16 1.14
CA MET A 246 17.46 1.38 0.80
C MET A 246 16.09 1.42 1.48
N GLY A 247 15.43 0.25 1.57
CA GLY A 247 14.15 0.09 2.26
C GLY A 247 14.24 0.57 3.71
N GLN A 248 15.26 0.15 4.44
CA GLN A 248 15.48 0.58 5.84
C GLN A 248 15.71 2.09 5.99
N LEU A 249 16.51 2.69 5.11
CA LEU A 249 16.74 4.14 5.14
C LEU A 249 15.45 4.92 4.88
N LEU A 250 14.65 4.49 3.91
CA LEU A 250 13.34 5.09 3.62
C LEU A 250 12.35 4.92 4.78
N CYS A 251 12.39 3.80 5.50
CA CYS A 251 11.59 3.59 6.70
C CYS A 251 11.97 4.59 7.80
N LEU A 252 13.25 4.80 8.05
CA LEU A 252 13.72 5.79 9.04
C LEU A 252 13.28 7.21 8.66
N ALA A 253 13.40 7.57 7.38
CA ALA A 253 12.93 8.86 6.89
C ALA A 253 11.42 9.03 7.10
N MET A 254 10.63 8.01 6.78
CA MET A 254 9.18 8.01 6.95
C MET A 254 8.75 8.06 8.43
N MET A 255 9.46 7.35 9.32
CA MET A 255 9.24 7.47 10.77
C MET A 255 9.54 8.88 11.26
N GLY A 256 10.63 9.49 10.78
CA GLY A 256 10.98 10.87 11.09
C GLY A 256 9.92 11.87 10.63
N THR A 257 9.43 11.74 9.39
CA THR A 257 8.37 12.62 8.87
C THR A 257 7.04 12.42 9.62
N ALA A 258 6.71 11.19 10.00
CA ALA A 258 5.54 10.89 10.82
C ALA A 258 5.61 11.55 12.21
N ILE A 259 6.76 11.51 12.88
CA ILE A 259 6.96 12.17 14.18
C ILE A 259 6.83 13.69 14.03
N ILE A 260 7.48 14.29 13.02
CA ILE A 260 7.39 15.73 12.76
C ILE A 260 5.94 16.14 12.50
N LEU A 261 5.23 15.37 11.68
CA LEU A 261 3.82 15.60 11.36
C LEU A 261 2.95 15.51 12.62
N TYR A 262 3.14 14.48 13.44
CA TYR A 262 2.41 14.30 14.71
C TYR A 262 2.59 15.52 15.62
N ILE A 263 3.83 15.96 15.85
CA ILE A 263 4.13 17.10 16.73
C ILE A 263 3.51 18.39 16.17
N TYR A 264 3.62 18.61 14.86
CA TYR A 264 3.06 19.78 14.20
C TYR A 264 1.53 19.84 14.33
N LEU A 265 0.84 18.74 14.02
CA LEU A 265 -0.62 18.67 14.06
C LEU A 265 -1.17 18.77 15.49
N ARG A 266 -0.49 18.14 16.45
CA ARG A 266 -0.85 18.25 17.87
C ARG A 266 -0.84 19.70 18.35
N ARG A 267 0.25 20.43 18.08
CA ARG A 267 0.37 21.86 18.45
C ARG A 267 -0.71 22.72 17.79
N ARG A 268 -1.04 22.44 16.54
CA ARG A 268 -2.12 23.14 15.82
C ARG A 268 -3.51 22.86 16.44
N GLY A 269 -3.75 21.61 16.86
CA GLY A 269 -4.99 21.22 17.52
C GLY A 269 -5.17 21.90 18.88
N GLU A 270 -4.10 21.96 19.70
CA GLU A 270 -4.09 22.63 21.00
C GLU A 270 -4.44 24.13 20.87
N VAL A 271 -3.85 24.84 19.90
CA VAL A 271 -4.14 26.28 19.64
C VAL A 271 -5.60 26.52 19.26
N THR A 272 -6.21 25.59 18.51
CA THR A 272 -7.60 25.72 18.05
C THR A 272 -8.59 25.50 19.20
N GLN A 273 -8.23 24.72 20.23
CA GLN A 273 -9.10 24.51 21.41
C GLN A 273 -9.02 25.65 22.43
N THR A 274 -7.89 26.36 22.51
CA THR A 274 -7.72 27.52 23.43
C THR A 274 -8.32 28.83 22.91
N SER A 275 -8.83 28.85 21.67
CA SER A 275 -9.34 30.06 21.00
C SER A 275 -10.89 30.13 20.94
N PHE A 276 -11.58 29.25 21.66
CA PHE A 276 -13.02 29.28 21.94
C PHE A 276 -13.27 29.47 23.43
#